data_AF-A0A9X2LVQ8-F1
#
_entry.id   AF-A0A9X2LVQ8-F1
#
_cell.length_a   1.000
_cell.length_b   1.000
_cell.length_c   1.000
_cell.angle_alpha   90.00
_cell.angle_beta   90.00
_cell.angle_gamma   90.00
#
_symmetry.space_group_name_H-M   'P 1'
#
loop_
_entity.id
_entity.type
_entity.pdbx_description
1 polymer ?
#
loop_
_entity_poly.entity_id
_entity_poly.type
_entity_poly.pdbx_seq_one_letter_code
_entity_poly.pdbx_strand_id
1 'polypeptide(L)'
;MTATWWLMQGEAAVGELRQYGVDQPVFLCHFTPGPAWEAVREQFEAWSALRGPDPDGSRTAKVIRSIMDLGLRLVPTDDSPSMALFTECILRIDGHTARLRY
;
A
#
# COMPACT_ATOMS: atom_id res chain seq x y z
N MET A 1 6.05 -18.32 9.19
CA MET A 1 4.65 -17.93 8.95
C MET A 1 4.67 -16.78 7.97
N THR A 2 3.82 -16.79 6.94
CA THR A 2 3.65 -15.64 6.03
C THR A 2 2.66 -14.68 6.68
N ALA A 3 3.04 -13.41 6.86
CA ALA A 3 2.15 -12.42 7.47
C ALA A 3 1.04 -11.99 6.49
N THR A 4 -0.10 -11.58 7.06
CA THR A 4 -1.26 -11.07 6.34
C THR A 4 -1.69 -9.75 6.95
N TRP A 5 -2.11 -8.82 6.10
CA TRP A 5 -2.64 -7.52 6.53
C TRP A 5 -3.87 -7.13 5.74
N TRP A 6 -4.75 -6.36 6.36
CA TRP A 6 -5.81 -5.60 5.72
C TRP A 6 -5.38 -4.16 5.50
N LEU A 7 -5.49 -3.68 4.27
CA LEU A 7 -5.47 -2.25 3.97
C LEU A 7 -6.87 -1.68 4.21
N MET A 8 -6.96 -0.72 5.11
CA MET A 8 -8.23 -0.17 5.61
C MET A 8 -8.31 1.34 5.41
N GLN A 9 -9.50 1.83 5.05
CA GLN A 9 -9.87 3.24 5.08
C GLN A 9 -10.99 3.44 6.11
N GLY A 10 -10.65 3.90 7.31
CA GLY A 10 -11.58 3.81 8.45
C GLY A 10 -11.93 2.33 8.71
N GLU A 11 -13.23 2.00 8.58
CA GLU A 11 -13.77 0.63 8.69
C GLU A 11 -13.90 -0.07 7.33
N ALA A 12 -13.62 0.61 6.22
CA ALA A 12 -13.80 0.07 4.88
C ALA A 12 -12.56 -0.73 4.44
N ALA A 13 -12.77 -1.99 4.02
CA ALA A 13 -11.70 -2.86 3.54
C ALA A 13 -11.33 -2.54 2.08
N VAL A 14 -10.14 -1.98 1.90
CA VAL A 14 -9.56 -1.65 0.59
C VAL A 14 -8.95 -2.90 -0.06
N GLY A 15 -8.33 -3.78 0.72
CA GLY A 15 -7.84 -5.05 0.21
C GLY A 15 -6.95 -5.80 1.19
N GLU A 16 -6.65 -7.05 0.85
CA GLU A 16 -5.80 -7.93 1.64
C GLU A 16 -4.39 -7.99 1.03
N LEU A 17 -3.38 -7.98 1.89
CA LEU A 17 -1.99 -8.27 1.56
C LEU A 17 -1.60 -9.60 2.17
N ARG A 18 -1.08 -10.52 1.36
CA ARG A 18 -0.51 -11.79 1.85
C ARG A 18 0.95 -11.90 1.46
N GLN A 19 1.83 -11.94 2.45
CA GLN A 19 3.27 -12.07 2.23
C GLN A 19 3.59 -13.40 1.52
N TYR A 20 4.47 -13.35 0.52
CA TYR A 20 5.03 -14.55 -0.13
C TYR A 20 6.56 -14.57 -0.12
N GLY A 21 7.22 -13.44 0.18
CA GLY A 21 8.68 -13.37 0.19
C GLY A 21 9.22 -12.12 0.89
N VAL A 22 10.54 -12.04 0.94
CA VAL A 22 11.29 -10.89 1.46
C VAL A 22 12.42 -10.58 0.49
N ASP A 23 12.48 -9.34 0.04
CA ASP A 23 13.55 -8.75 -0.76
C ASP A 23 14.05 -7.54 0.03
N GLN A 24 14.92 -7.80 1.01
CA GLN A 24 15.18 -6.87 2.11
C GLN A 24 15.53 -5.45 1.59
N PRO A 25 14.90 -4.39 2.13
CA PRO A 25 14.03 -4.35 3.32
C PRO A 25 12.53 -4.49 3.03
N VAL A 26 12.15 -5.10 1.90
CA VAL A 26 10.78 -5.13 1.40
C VAL A 26 10.13 -6.51 1.63
N PHE A 27 8.91 -6.50 2.17
CA PHE A 27 8.01 -7.64 2.15
C PHE A 27 7.28 -7.69 0.81
N LEU A 28 7.38 -8.82 0.13
CA LEU A 28 6.69 -9.06 -1.13
C LEU A 28 5.33 -9.69 -0.83
N CYS A 29 4.27 -9.06 -1.31
CA CYS A 29 2.89 -9.47 -1.00
C CYS A 29 2.09 -9.71 -2.29
N HIS A 30 1.17 -10.66 -2.24
CA HIS A 30 0.02 -10.67 -3.13
C HIS A 30 -1.01 -9.67 -2.60
N PHE A 31 -1.67 -8.97 -3.52
CA PHE A 31 -2.74 -8.04 -3.20
C PHE A 31 -4.06 -8.55 -3.77
N THR A 32 -5.07 -8.68 -2.91
CA THR A 32 -6.43 -9.04 -3.29
C THR A 32 -7.34 -7.83 -3.02
N PRO A 33 -7.94 -7.22 -4.06
CA PRO A 33 -8.86 -6.10 -3.90
C PRO A 33 -10.04 -6.41 -2.97
N GLY A 34 -10.34 -5.49 -2.08
CA GLY A 34 -11.54 -5.51 -1.24
C GLY A 34 -12.66 -4.63 -1.81
N PRO A 35 -13.84 -4.58 -1.15
CA PRO A 35 -14.99 -3.80 -1.62
C PRO A 35 -14.72 -2.30 -1.80
N ALA A 36 -13.82 -1.72 -1.00
CA ALA A 36 -13.48 -0.30 -1.08
C ALA A 36 -12.34 0.01 -2.07
N TRP A 37 -11.79 -1.00 -2.76
CA TRP A 37 -10.67 -0.81 -3.68
C TRP A 37 -10.98 0.19 -4.79
N GLU A 38 -12.14 0.05 -5.45
CA GLU A 38 -12.49 0.89 -6.61
C GLU A 38 -12.49 2.39 -6.29
N ALA A 39 -12.77 2.77 -5.04
CA ALA A 39 -12.76 4.18 -4.62
C ALA A 39 -11.35 4.79 -4.51
N VAL A 40 -10.31 3.95 -4.37
CA VAL A 40 -8.91 4.37 -4.18
C VAL A 40 -7.96 3.84 -5.26
N ARG A 41 -8.48 3.03 -6.19
CA ARG A 41 -7.72 2.31 -7.21
C ARG A 41 -6.89 3.27 -8.07
N GLU A 42 -7.48 4.38 -8.50
CA GLU A 42 -6.84 5.35 -9.38
C GLU A 42 -5.58 5.97 -8.76
N GLN A 43 -5.56 6.22 -7.45
CA GLN A 43 -4.43 6.83 -6.74
C GLN A 43 -3.24 5.87 -6.68
N PHE A 44 -3.50 4.58 -6.42
CA PHE A 44 -2.46 3.54 -6.43
C PHE A 44 -1.98 3.23 -7.85
N GLU A 45 -2.89 3.12 -8.82
CA GLU A 45 -2.55 2.92 -10.23
C GLU A 45 -1.73 4.09 -10.79
N ALA A 46 -2.04 5.33 -10.39
CA ALA A 46 -1.24 6.50 -10.76
C ALA A 46 0.20 6.39 -10.26
N TRP A 47 0.42 5.87 -9.04
CA TRP A 47 1.77 5.65 -8.52
C TRP A 47 2.49 4.52 -9.27
N SER A 48 1.79 3.42 -9.51
CA SER A 48 2.29 2.30 -10.30
C SER A 48 2.68 2.73 -11.72
N ALA A 49 1.89 3.62 -12.33
CA ALA A 49 2.09 4.12 -13.68
C ALA A 49 3.20 5.19 -13.80
N LEU A 50 3.75 5.71 -12.71
CA LEU A 50 4.88 6.64 -12.79
C LEU A 50 6.07 5.95 -13.49
N ARG A 51 6.60 6.62 -14.52
CA ARG A 51 7.71 6.19 -15.35
C ARG A 51 8.67 7.36 -15.59
N GLY A 52 9.94 7.02 -15.79
CA GLY A 52 10.99 7.98 -16.12
C GLY A 52 11.55 8.74 -14.90
N PRO A 53 12.64 9.49 -15.11
CA PRO A 53 13.31 10.24 -14.05
C PRO A 53 12.41 11.34 -13.51
N ASP A 54 12.41 11.53 -12.19
CA ASP A 54 11.69 12.59 -11.47
C ASP A 54 12.71 13.40 -10.65
N PRO A 55 13.52 14.26 -11.29
CA PRO A 55 14.75 14.81 -10.69
C PRO A 55 14.51 15.62 -9.42
N ASP A 56 13.38 16.31 -9.35
CA ASP A 56 12.94 17.09 -8.19
C ASP A 56 11.95 16.33 -7.28
N GLY A 57 11.58 15.09 -7.65
CA GLY A 57 10.63 14.26 -6.93
C GLY A 57 9.19 14.79 -6.91
N SER A 58 8.88 15.88 -7.63
CA SER A 58 7.61 16.60 -7.48
C SER A 58 6.41 15.78 -7.95
N ARG A 59 6.56 14.98 -9.02
CA ARG A 59 5.48 14.12 -9.53
C ARG A 59 5.22 12.96 -8.59
N THR A 60 6.28 12.36 -8.07
CA THR A 60 6.21 11.29 -7.08
C THR A 60 5.55 11.79 -5.80
N ALA A 61 5.97 12.96 -5.30
CA ALA A 61 5.41 13.57 -4.10
C ALA A 61 3.91 13.89 -4.27
N LYS A 62 3.49 14.40 -5.43
CA LYS A 62 2.08 14.68 -5.72
C LYS A 62 1.21 13.42 -5.63
N VAL A 63 1.66 12.33 -6.22
CA VAL A 63 0.92 11.07 -6.22
C VAL A 63 0.92 10.44 -4.82
N ILE A 64 2.07 10.38 -4.15
CA ILE A 64 2.15 9.89 -2.77
C ILE A 64 1.21 10.69 -1.86
N ARG A 65 1.20 12.02 -1.98
CA ARG A 65 0.32 12.87 -1.18
C ARG A 65 -1.16 12.55 -1.38
N SER A 66 -1.58 12.26 -2.62
CA SER A 66 -2.98 11.86 -2.87
C SER A 66 -3.37 10.55 -2.19
N ILE A 67 -2.42 9.64 -1.95
CA ILE A 67 -2.66 8.40 -1.19
C ILE A 67 -2.60 8.68 0.31
N MET A 68 -1.70 9.55 0.77
CA MET A 68 -1.63 9.98 2.18
C MET A 68 -2.93 10.60 2.65
N ASP A 69 -3.54 11.46 1.82
CA ASP A 69 -4.78 12.16 2.13
C ASP A 69 -5.99 11.20 2.30
N LEU A 70 -5.86 9.94 1.89
CA LEU A 70 -6.88 8.90 2.11
C LEU A 70 -6.92 8.38 3.55
N GLY A 71 -5.88 8.64 4.36
CA GLY A 71 -5.83 8.22 5.78
C GLY A 71 -5.80 6.70 5.97
N LEU A 72 -5.13 5.99 5.07
CA LEU A 72 -5.10 4.52 5.05
C LEU A 72 -4.26 3.94 6.19
N ARG A 73 -4.70 2.79 6.69
CA ARG A 73 -3.98 2.01 7.71
C ARG A 73 -3.78 0.58 7.24
N LEU A 74 -2.66 -0.01 7.65
CA LEU A 74 -2.35 -1.40 7.50
C LEU A 74 -2.61 -2.13 8.82
N VAL A 75 -3.60 -3.01 8.83
CA VAL A 75 -4.04 -3.75 10.02
C VAL A 75 -3.58 -5.20 9.88
N PRO A 76 -2.62 -5.68 10.70
CA PRO A 76 -2.20 -7.07 10.66
C PRO A 76 -3.33 -7.99 11.14
N THR A 77 -3.33 -9.24 10.69
CA THR A 77 -4.32 -10.25 11.14
C THR A 77 -3.98 -10.90 12.48
N ASP A 78 -2.78 -10.62 13.01
CA ASP A 78 -2.36 -11.01 14.36
C ASP A 78 -2.55 -9.85 15.35
N ASP A 79 -2.10 -10.01 16.59
CA ASP A 79 -2.26 -9.01 17.65
C ASP A 79 -1.28 -7.82 17.53
N SER A 80 -0.55 -7.70 16.42
CA SER A 80 0.37 -6.57 16.19
C SER A 80 -0.41 -5.25 15.99
N PRO A 81 0.19 -4.10 16.30
CA PRO A 81 -0.48 -2.81 16.10
C PRO A 81 -0.68 -2.51 14.61
N SER A 82 -1.76 -1.78 14.30
CA SER A 82 -1.96 -1.21 12.97
C SER A 82 -0.93 -0.12 12.66
N MET A 83 -0.54 0.01 11.40
CA MET A 83 0.42 1.03 10.93
C MET A 83 -0.24 2.02 9.97
N ALA A 84 -0.06 3.31 10.17
CA ALA A 84 -0.48 4.36 9.25
C ALA A 84 0.40 4.40 8.00
N LEU A 85 -0.23 4.41 6.81
CA LEU A 85 0.50 4.54 5.55
C LEU A 85 1.23 5.88 5.47
N PHE A 86 2.44 5.84 4.93
CA PHE A 86 3.42 6.92 4.78
C PHE A 86 3.89 7.60 6.07
N THR A 87 3.39 7.18 7.23
CA THR A 87 3.92 7.60 8.54
C THR A 87 4.75 6.48 9.16
N GLU A 88 4.21 5.26 9.16
CA GLU A 88 4.82 4.09 9.79
C GLU A 88 5.22 3.03 8.75
N CYS A 89 4.54 2.98 7.60
CA CYS A 89 4.85 2.04 6.54
C CYS A 89 4.71 2.66 5.14
N ILE A 90 5.35 2.07 4.14
CA ILE A 90 5.20 2.42 2.73
C ILE A 90 4.67 1.20 2.00
N LEU A 91 3.54 1.37 1.30
CA LEU A 91 2.91 0.31 0.53
C LEU A 91 2.75 0.75 -0.92
N ARG A 92 3.43 0.06 -1.83
CA ARG A 92 3.23 0.19 -3.27
C ARG A 92 2.44 -1.01 -3.77
N ILE A 93 1.40 -0.76 -4.55
CA ILE A 93 0.57 -1.80 -5.19
C ILE A 93 0.76 -1.68 -6.70
N ASP A 94 1.11 -2.81 -7.33
CA ASP A 94 1.30 -2.96 -8.77
C ASP A 94 0.46 -4.16 -9.23
N GLY A 95 -0.78 -3.90 -9.65
CA GLY A 95 -1.75 -4.94 -10.01
C GLY A 95 -2.07 -5.87 -8.84
N HIS A 96 -1.83 -7.17 -9.00
CA HIS A 96 -2.07 -8.21 -8.00
C HIS A 96 -0.92 -8.40 -6.99
N THR A 97 0.11 -7.54 -7.05
CA THR A 97 1.31 -7.63 -6.22
C THR A 97 1.54 -6.33 -5.49
N ALA A 98 2.20 -6.40 -4.34
CA ALA A 98 2.53 -5.25 -3.54
C ALA A 98 3.91 -5.38 -2.88
N ARG A 99 4.53 -4.23 -2.66
CA ARG A 99 5.81 -4.07 -1.96
C ARG A 99 5.55 -3.25 -0.71
N LEU A 100 5.71 -3.89 0.44
CA LEU A 100 5.51 -3.30 1.77
C LEU A 100 6.86 -3.11 2.46
N ARG A 101 7.06 -1.95 3.08
CA ARG A 101 8.22 -1.66 3.93
C ARG A 101 7.74 -0.93 5.19
N TYR A 102 8.23 -1.33 6.35
CA TYR A 102 8.06 -0.68 7.64
C TYR A 102 9.27 -0.97 8.53
#